data_AF-A0A498MPX4-F1
#
_entry.id   AF-A0A498MPX4-F1
#
_cell.length_a   1.000
_cell.length_b   1.000
_cell.length_c   1.000
_cell.angle_alpha   90.00
_cell.angle_beta   90.00
_cell.angle_gamma   90.00
#
_symmetry.space_group_name_H-M   'P 1'
#
loop_
_entity.id
_entity.type
_entity.pdbx_description
1 polymer ?
#
loop_
_entity_poly.entity_id
_entity_poly.type
_entity_poly.pdbx_seq_one_letter_code
_entity_poly.pdbx_strand_id
1 'polypeptide(L)'
;MKVVNLPPTTPERPIILISRRPEKLVGYPYREPDTPAMPTKFDVMADYSFSKIEEDLQRMYGSGVREFQNQLQHLHVMLSKHSETLAQDKSIQKMEVLLGKIVAVHQQYCKDRMTGKLCYNDEQIHKFEKLNLSSYIKKVKSLFKDDCLQKYQDVLMAAGNWNRVLYEMQTSLEHFGVVLRQRMGDLHVCEAQQNKVLGRAVLRALQQPVGAEGVDGQKKDEQMIFKMNRLKDEMEAVARELQNNNNMIESLAVVTATLPVEKKVPQANRP
;
A
#
# COMPACT_ATOMS: atom_id res chain seq x y z
N MET A 1 14.23 13.39 -33.58
CA MET A 1 13.51 12.30 -32.89
C MET A 1 14.15 12.10 -31.52
N LYS A 2 13.42 12.31 -30.42
CA LYS A 2 13.94 11.99 -29.08
C LYS A 2 13.96 10.47 -28.94
N VAL A 3 15.15 9.89 -28.93
CA VAL A 3 15.35 8.47 -28.65
C VAL A 3 15.04 8.27 -27.17
N VAL A 4 13.89 7.68 -26.87
CA VAL A 4 13.54 7.30 -25.50
C VAL A 4 14.33 6.04 -25.20
N ASN A 5 15.44 6.19 -24.45
CA ASN A 5 16.22 5.05 -23.97
C ASN A 5 15.41 4.31 -22.90
N LEU A 6 14.76 3.22 -23.30
CA LEU A 6 14.15 2.28 -22.36
C LEU A 6 15.25 1.46 -21.67
N PRO A 7 15.04 1.06 -20.40
CA PRO A 7 15.99 0.19 -19.71
C PRO A 7 16.07 -1.17 -20.41
N PRO A 8 17.26 -1.80 -20.45
CA PRO A 8 17.43 -3.12 -21.04
C PRO A 8 16.63 -4.17 -20.27
N THR A 9 15.95 -5.06 -20.99
CA THR A 9 15.07 -6.11 -20.43
C THR A 9 15.57 -7.50 -20.78
N THR A 10 15.32 -8.47 -19.90
CA THR A 10 15.52 -9.92 -20.13
C THR A 10 14.26 -10.68 -19.71
N PRO A 11 14.10 -11.98 -20.05
CA PRO A 11 12.97 -12.79 -19.58
C PRO A 11 12.82 -12.80 -18.05
N GLU A 12 13.94 -12.71 -17.33
CA GLU A 12 14.01 -12.67 -15.87
C GLU A 12 13.88 -11.25 -15.30
N ARG A 13 14.01 -10.21 -16.14
CA ARG A 13 13.92 -8.80 -15.77
C ARG A 13 13.10 -8.00 -16.82
N PRO A 14 11.80 -8.30 -16.97
CA PRO A 14 10.94 -7.57 -17.89
C PRO A 14 10.55 -6.20 -17.31
N ILE A 15 10.12 -5.28 -18.18
CA ILE A 15 9.32 -4.13 -17.75
C ILE A 15 7.92 -4.64 -17.44
N ILE A 16 7.49 -4.49 -16.19
CA ILE A 16 6.17 -4.94 -15.72
C ILE A 16 5.19 -3.77 -15.87
N LEU A 17 4.08 -4.00 -16.57
CA LEU A 17 3.00 -3.05 -16.72
C LEU A 17 1.82 -3.49 -15.86
N ILE A 18 1.33 -2.60 -15.00
CA ILE A 18 0.19 -2.83 -14.12
C ILE A 18 -0.85 -1.76 -14.40
N SER A 19 -2.05 -2.18 -14.78
CA SER A 19 -3.20 -1.31 -15.05
C SER A 19 -4.00 -1.07 -13.77
N ARG A 20 -4.64 0.10 -13.67
CA ARG A 20 -5.48 0.50 -12.53
C ARG A 20 -6.95 0.07 -12.65
N ARG A 21 -7.32 -0.57 -13.77
CA ARG A 21 -8.68 -1.05 -14.04
C ARG A 21 -8.82 -2.48 -13.51
N PRO A 22 -10.05 -2.94 -13.17
CA PRO A 22 -10.28 -4.33 -12.78
C PRO A 22 -10.11 -5.17 -14.04
N GLU A 23 -8.88 -5.57 -14.29
CA GLU A 23 -8.56 -6.53 -15.32
C GLU A 23 -8.71 -7.90 -14.67
N LYS A 24 -9.81 -8.56 -14.99
CA LYS A 24 -9.89 -10.01 -14.92
C LYS A 24 -8.62 -10.52 -15.62
N LEU A 25 -7.81 -11.39 -15.00
CA LEU A 25 -6.70 -12.07 -15.70
C LEU A 25 -7.27 -12.80 -16.91
N VAL A 26 -7.27 -12.16 -18.07
CA VAL A 26 -7.94 -12.62 -19.29
C VAL A 26 -7.13 -12.10 -20.47
N GLY A 27 -6.65 -13.01 -21.33
CA GLY A 27 -6.15 -12.62 -22.64
C GLY A 27 -7.26 -11.95 -23.46
N TYR A 28 -6.93 -10.84 -24.12
CA TYR A 28 -7.67 -9.98 -25.08
C TYR A 28 -9.15 -9.56 -24.80
N PRO A 29 -9.54 -8.29 -25.11
CA PRO A 29 -10.62 -7.59 -24.39
C PRO A 29 -11.84 -7.16 -25.24
N TYR A 30 -12.89 -6.64 -24.58
CA TYR A 30 -13.83 -5.62 -25.12
C TYR A 30 -14.51 -4.77 -23.99
N ARG A 31 -14.98 -3.55 -24.32
CA ARG A 31 -15.46 -2.45 -23.42
C ARG A 31 -16.60 -1.64 -24.06
N GLU A 32 -17.49 -1.00 -23.28
CA GLU A 32 -17.78 0.47 -23.33
C GLU A 32 -18.67 0.98 -22.14
N PRO A 33 -18.65 2.30 -21.80
CA PRO A 33 -19.13 2.93 -20.54
C PRO A 33 -20.29 3.97 -20.73
N ASP A 34 -20.85 4.57 -19.63
CA ASP A 34 -20.98 6.05 -19.46
C ASP A 34 -21.65 6.56 -18.14
N THR A 35 -21.59 7.89 -18.00
CA THR A 35 -21.43 8.86 -16.88
C THR A 35 -22.65 9.34 -16.03
N PRO A 36 -22.45 10.20 -14.99
CA PRO A 36 -23.31 10.37 -13.81
C PRO A 36 -24.23 11.62 -13.86
N ALA A 37 -25.04 11.82 -12.80
CA ALA A 37 -25.83 13.04 -12.57
C ALA A 37 -25.74 13.54 -11.11
N MET A 38 -25.79 14.87 -10.95
CA MET A 38 -25.76 15.63 -9.69
C MET A 38 -26.90 16.67 -9.75
N PRO A 39 -27.67 16.89 -8.67
CA PRO A 39 -27.99 18.26 -8.21
C PRO A 39 -28.30 18.30 -6.68
N THR A 40 -28.65 19.36 -5.93
CA THR A 40 -28.54 20.84 -5.94
C THR A 40 -28.97 21.34 -4.53
N LYS A 41 -28.26 22.36 -4.01
CA LYS A 41 -28.66 23.47 -3.11
C LYS A 41 -28.95 23.30 -1.58
N PHE A 42 -28.27 24.23 -0.87
CA PHE A 42 -28.58 25.02 0.36
C PHE A 42 -28.82 24.30 1.68
N ASP A 43 -27.98 24.55 2.70
CA ASP A 43 -28.38 24.40 4.12
C ASP A 43 -27.37 25.07 5.10
N VAL A 44 -27.82 25.30 6.34
CA VAL A 44 -27.21 25.82 7.58
C VAL A 44 -26.09 24.88 8.07
N MET A 45 -25.10 24.65 7.19
CA MET A 45 -24.28 23.44 7.18
C MET A 45 -22.87 23.60 7.72
N ALA A 46 -22.39 24.82 7.98
CA ALA A 46 -20.97 25.04 8.25
C ALA A 46 -20.52 24.36 9.57
N ASP A 47 -21.29 24.46 10.64
CA ASP A 47 -20.91 23.89 11.94
C ASP A 47 -21.16 22.37 12.03
N TYR A 48 -22.24 21.86 11.40
CA TYR A 48 -22.45 20.42 11.21
C TYR A 48 -21.41 19.80 10.26
N SER A 49 -20.96 20.55 9.24
CA SER A 49 -19.96 20.07 8.29
C SER A 49 -18.62 19.81 8.96
N PHE A 50 -18.20 20.62 9.92
CA PHE A 50 -16.92 20.45 10.59
C PHE A 50 -16.88 19.18 11.44
N SER A 51 -17.91 18.94 12.27
CA SER A 51 -18.01 17.71 13.05
C SER A 51 -18.17 16.47 12.16
N LYS A 52 -18.85 16.60 11.02
CA LYS A 52 -19.02 15.52 10.05
C LYS A 52 -17.73 15.19 9.29
N ILE A 53 -16.95 16.21 8.92
CA ILE A 53 -15.63 16.08 8.31
C ILE A 53 -14.70 15.31 9.25
N GLU A 54 -14.67 15.66 10.53
CA GLU A 54 -13.85 15.01 11.56
C GLU A 54 -14.26 13.54 11.79
N GLU A 55 -15.56 13.27 11.92
CA GLU A 55 -16.07 11.90 12.14
C GLU A 55 -15.86 10.99 10.92
N ASP A 56 -16.04 11.52 9.71
CA ASP A 56 -15.81 10.80 8.46
C ASP A 56 -14.30 10.54 8.26
N LEU A 57 -13.42 11.53 8.54
CA LEU A 57 -11.96 11.35 8.53
C LEU A 57 -11.53 10.27 9.53
N GLN A 58 -12.07 10.27 10.75
CA GLN A 58 -11.71 9.30 11.77
C GLN A 58 -12.18 7.89 11.43
N ARG A 59 -13.37 7.72 10.84
CA ARG A 59 -13.77 6.41 10.27
C ARG A 59 -12.86 6.00 9.11
N MET A 60 -12.53 6.92 8.21
CA MET A 60 -11.74 6.59 7.01
C MET A 60 -10.27 6.24 7.34
N TYR A 61 -9.63 6.96 8.27
CA TYR A 61 -8.26 6.68 8.73
C TYR A 61 -8.19 5.57 9.78
N GLY A 62 -9.21 5.45 10.64
CA GLY A 62 -9.24 4.50 11.75
C GLY A 62 -9.38 3.05 11.32
N SER A 63 -10.37 2.76 10.45
CA SER A 63 -10.62 1.40 9.96
C SER A 63 -10.08 1.17 8.55
N GLY A 64 -10.34 2.07 7.59
CA GLY A 64 -10.02 1.84 6.17
C GLY A 64 -8.52 1.71 5.85
N VAL A 65 -7.73 2.74 6.13
CA VAL A 65 -6.29 2.76 5.79
C VAL A 65 -5.50 1.70 6.56
N ARG A 66 -5.81 1.52 7.85
CA ARG A 66 -5.18 0.50 8.71
C ARG A 66 -5.50 -0.91 8.25
N GLU A 67 -6.73 -1.17 7.81
CA GLU A 67 -7.13 -2.46 7.26
C GLU A 67 -6.39 -2.78 5.96
N PHE A 68 -6.24 -1.82 5.04
CA PHE A 68 -5.42 -2.01 3.84
C PHE A 68 -3.96 -2.31 4.17
N GLN A 69 -3.39 -1.64 5.17
CA GLN A 69 -2.03 -1.91 5.62
C GLN A 69 -1.88 -3.35 6.15
N ASN A 70 -2.84 -3.83 6.95
CA ASN A 70 -2.84 -5.21 7.45
C ASN A 70 -2.96 -6.23 6.31
N GLN A 71 -3.85 -5.99 5.36
CA GLN A 71 -4.03 -6.87 4.20
C GLN A 71 -2.78 -6.87 3.29
N LEU A 72 -2.13 -5.72 3.08
CA LEU A 72 -0.85 -5.63 2.35
C LEU A 72 0.26 -6.41 3.07
N GLN A 73 0.34 -6.29 4.39
CA GLN A 73 1.30 -7.05 5.19
C GLN A 73 1.08 -8.56 5.05
N HIS A 74 -0.19 -9.00 5.09
CA HIS A 74 -0.55 -10.39 4.86
C HIS A 74 -0.15 -10.88 3.46
N LEU A 75 -0.42 -10.09 2.41
CA LEU A 75 0.01 -10.40 1.04
C LEU A 75 1.54 -10.52 0.93
N HIS A 76 2.28 -9.64 1.59
CA HIS A 76 3.74 -9.67 1.60
C HIS A 76 4.29 -10.95 2.25
N VAL A 77 3.72 -11.37 3.38
CA VAL A 77 4.09 -12.62 4.06
C VAL A 77 3.79 -13.83 3.15
N MET A 78 2.62 -13.86 2.53
CA MET A 78 2.22 -14.93 1.60
C MET A 78 3.16 -15.02 0.39
N LEU A 79 3.52 -13.89 -0.22
CA LEU A 79 4.46 -13.84 -1.34
C LEU A 79 5.84 -14.34 -0.93
N SER A 80 6.31 -13.95 0.25
CA SER A 80 7.60 -14.40 0.80
C SER A 80 7.63 -15.93 0.96
N LYS A 81 6.55 -16.51 1.48
CA LYS A 81 6.40 -17.98 1.62
C LYS A 81 6.42 -18.70 0.27
N HIS A 82 5.74 -18.18 -0.75
CA HIS A 82 5.78 -18.76 -2.10
C HIS A 82 7.16 -18.62 -2.75
N SER A 83 7.85 -17.50 -2.52
CA SER A 83 9.24 -17.30 -2.98
C SER A 83 10.19 -18.30 -2.34
N GLU A 84 10.07 -18.57 -1.03
CA GLU A 84 10.88 -19.57 -0.34
C GLU A 84 10.60 -20.98 -0.87
N THR A 85 9.32 -21.32 -1.08
CA THR A 85 8.91 -22.61 -1.65
C THR A 85 9.51 -22.81 -3.04
N LEU A 86 9.49 -21.77 -3.88
CA LEU A 86 10.09 -21.80 -5.22
C LEU A 86 11.61 -21.98 -5.16
N ALA A 87 12.29 -21.27 -4.25
CA ALA A 87 13.74 -21.37 -4.10
C ALA A 87 14.20 -22.78 -3.67
N GLN A 88 13.36 -23.50 -2.92
CA GLN A 88 13.61 -24.87 -2.48
C GLN A 88 13.16 -25.93 -3.50
N ASP A 89 12.45 -25.54 -4.57
CA ASP A 89 11.92 -26.49 -5.54
C ASP A 89 13.04 -27.11 -6.39
N LYS A 90 13.04 -28.44 -6.46
CA LYS A 90 14.01 -29.26 -7.21
C LYS A 90 13.33 -30.08 -8.29
N SER A 91 12.08 -29.76 -8.62
CA SER A 91 11.27 -30.45 -9.62
C SER A 91 12.00 -30.57 -10.96
N ILE A 92 12.52 -29.45 -11.48
CA ILE A 92 13.30 -29.40 -12.74
C ILE A 92 14.52 -30.32 -12.67
N GLN A 93 15.34 -30.19 -11.63
CA GLN A 93 16.56 -31.00 -11.46
C GLN A 93 16.26 -32.50 -11.38
N LYS A 94 15.19 -32.89 -10.65
CA LYS A 94 14.73 -34.29 -10.59
C LYS A 94 14.30 -34.79 -11.97
N MET A 95 13.62 -33.95 -12.74
CA MET A 95 13.20 -34.24 -14.10
C MET A 95 14.39 -34.41 -15.04
N GLU A 96 15.38 -33.52 -14.96
CA GLU A 96 16.63 -33.60 -15.72
C GLU A 96 17.39 -34.90 -15.45
N VAL A 97 17.50 -35.32 -14.18
CA VAL A 97 18.13 -36.60 -13.82
C VAL A 97 17.40 -37.79 -14.46
N LEU A 98 16.07 -37.80 -14.43
CA LEU A 98 15.28 -38.87 -15.05
C LEU A 98 15.40 -38.86 -16.58
N LEU A 99 15.38 -37.68 -17.20
CA LEU A 99 15.59 -37.51 -18.63
C LEU A 99 16.99 -37.97 -19.05
N GLY A 100 18.02 -37.66 -18.26
CA GLY A 100 19.37 -38.16 -18.48
C GLY A 100 19.45 -39.69 -18.49
N LYS A 101 18.74 -40.36 -17.57
CA LYS A 101 18.65 -41.84 -17.56
C LYS A 101 17.90 -42.39 -18.79
N ILE A 102 16.83 -41.73 -19.21
CA ILE A 102 16.08 -42.10 -20.42
C ILE A 102 16.99 -42.00 -21.65
N VAL A 103 17.74 -40.90 -21.78
CA VAL A 103 18.69 -40.68 -22.87
C VAL A 103 19.80 -41.73 -22.85
N ALA A 104 20.35 -42.08 -21.68
CA ALA A 104 21.37 -43.12 -21.56
C ALA A 104 20.86 -44.49 -22.04
N VAL A 105 19.66 -44.92 -21.62
CA VAL A 105 19.06 -46.17 -22.10
C VAL A 105 18.81 -46.12 -23.62
N HIS A 106 18.33 -44.99 -24.14
CA HIS A 106 18.13 -44.83 -25.58
C HIS A 106 19.44 -44.93 -26.37
N GLN A 107 20.52 -44.33 -25.88
CA GLN A 107 21.85 -44.44 -26.48
C GLN A 107 22.36 -45.89 -26.46
N GLN A 108 22.14 -46.62 -25.36
CA GLN A 108 22.49 -48.04 -25.27
C GLN A 108 21.69 -48.88 -26.27
N TYR A 109 20.39 -48.63 -26.41
CA TYR A 109 19.54 -49.30 -27.40
C TYR A 109 20.00 -49.07 -28.83
N CYS A 110 20.49 -47.86 -29.12
CA CYS A 110 21.08 -47.55 -30.42
C CYS A 110 22.32 -48.42 -30.68
N LYS A 111 23.17 -48.63 -29.68
CA LYS A 111 24.37 -49.50 -29.79
C LYS A 111 23.98 -50.96 -29.98
N ASP A 112 23.09 -51.48 -29.13
CA ASP A 112 22.61 -52.86 -29.21
C ASP A 112 22.01 -53.17 -30.58
N ARG A 113 21.28 -52.21 -31.16
CA ARG A 113 20.71 -52.31 -32.50
C ARG A 113 21.80 -52.47 -33.58
N MET A 114 22.93 -51.75 -33.46
CA MET A 114 24.04 -51.86 -34.41
C MET A 114 24.73 -53.23 -34.32
N THR A 115 24.73 -53.85 -33.14
CA THR A 115 25.28 -55.20 -32.93
C THR A 115 24.41 -56.31 -33.55
N GLY A 116 23.12 -56.06 -33.76
CA GLY A 116 22.19 -56.95 -34.46
C GLY A 116 21.68 -58.14 -33.64
N LYS A 117 22.57 -58.85 -32.93
CA LYS A 117 22.21 -59.95 -32.02
C LYS A 117 22.98 -59.85 -30.70
N LEU A 118 22.26 -59.78 -29.59
CA LEU A 118 22.84 -59.76 -28.24
C LEU A 118 23.13 -61.18 -27.75
N CYS A 119 24.17 -61.33 -26.92
CA CYS A 119 24.36 -62.56 -26.17
C CYS A 119 23.34 -62.68 -25.03
N TYR A 120 23.21 -63.86 -24.42
CA TYR A 120 22.21 -64.09 -23.39
C TYR A 120 22.26 -63.06 -22.25
N ASN A 121 23.45 -62.75 -21.72
CA ASN A 121 23.61 -61.80 -20.62
C ASN A 121 23.20 -60.39 -21.02
N ASP A 122 23.67 -59.92 -22.19
CA ASP A 122 23.32 -58.58 -22.71
C ASP A 122 21.82 -58.49 -23.02
N GLU A 123 21.20 -59.57 -23.50
CA GLU A 123 19.75 -59.63 -23.72
C GLU A 123 18.97 -59.48 -22.41
N GLN A 124 19.44 -60.08 -21.31
CA GLN A 124 18.81 -59.89 -19.99
C GLN A 124 18.98 -58.45 -19.50
N ILE A 125 20.16 -57.84 -19.68
CA ILE A 125 20.40 -56.43 -19.33
C ILE A 125 19.47 -55.53 -20.14
N HIS A 126 19.37 -55.73 -21.46
CA HIS A 126 18.47 -54.97 -22.33
C HIS A 126 17.00 -55.06 -21.89
N LYS A 127 16.53 -56.27 -21.52
CA LYS A 127 15.18 -56.48 -20.97
C LYS A 127 14.97 -55.72 -19.66
N PHE A 128 15.96 -55.71 -18.77
CA PHE A 128 15.89 -54.98 -17.52
C PHE A 128 15.87 -53.46 -17.75
N GLU A 129 16.71 -52.95 -18.64
CA GLU A 129 16.72 -51.55 -19.04
C GLU A 129 15.39 -51.11 -19.65
N LYS A 130 14.71 -51.99 -20.38
CA LYS A 130 13.35 -51.74 -20.92
C LYS A 130 12.33 -51.46 -19.83
N LEU A 131 12.37 -52.26 -18.76
CA LEU A 131 11.50 -52.07 -17.60
C LEU A 131 11.84 -50.76 -16.88
N ASN A 132 13.13 -50.46 -16.72
CA ASN A 132 13.60 -49.20 -16.13
C ASN A 132 13.17 -47.97 -16.95
N LEU A 133 13.26 -48.04 -18.27
CA LEU A 133 12.84 -46.96 -19.17
C LEU A 133 11.36 -46.62 -18.97
N SER A 134 10.49 -47.64 -18.95
CA SER A 134 9.06 -47.45 -18.65
C SER A 134 8.84 -46.81 -17.27
N SER A 135 9.61 -47.25 -16.27
CA SER A 135 9.58 -46.67 -14.91
C SER A 135 10.00 -45.20 -14.88
N TYR A 136 11.11 -44.84 -15.55
CA TYR A 136 11.59 -43.46 -15.62
C TYR A 136 10.59 -42.54 -16.32
N ILE A 137 10.01 -42.97 -17.46
CA ILE A 137 9.00 -42.19 -18.19
C ILE A 137 7.76 -41.96 -17.32
N LYS A 138 7.29 -42.99 -16.60
CA LYS A 138 6.16 -42.85 -15.67
C LYS A 138 6.47 -41.85 -14.56
N LYS A 139 7.68 -41.90 -13.98
CA LYS A 139 8.12 -40.95 -12.95
C LYS A 139 8.19 -39.52 -13.46
N VAL A 140 8.70 -39.27 -14.67
CA VAL A 140 8.72 -37.92 -15.26
C VAL A 140 7.30 -37.39 -15.45
N LYS A 141 6.38 -38.22 -15.99
CA LYS A 141 4.99 -37.83 -16.21
C LYS A 141 4.27 -37.49 -14.90
N SER A 142 4.46 -38.29 -13.86
CA SER A 142 3.88 -38.05 -12.53
C SER A 142 4.48 -36.81 -11.88
N LEU A 143 5.81 -36.63 -11.91
CA LEU A 143 6.45 -35.42 -11.38
C LEU A 143 5.94 -34.14 -12.07
N PHE A 144 5.71 -34.19 -13.38
CA PHE A 144 5.12 -33.06 -14.10
C PHE A 144 3.68 -32.77 -13.68
N LYS A 145 2.79 -33.78 -13.75
CA LYS A 145 1.35 -33.58 -13.55
C LYS A 145 1.00 -33.37 -12.09
N ASP A 146 1.54 -34.20 -11.21
CA ASP A 146 1.07 -34.30 -9.83
C ASP A 146 1.82 -33.31 -8.92
N ASP A 147 3.02 -32.88 -9.30
CA ASP A 147 3.83 -31.94 -8.52
C ASP A 147 3.92 -30.57 -9.20
N CYS A 148 4.51 -30.48 -10.40
CA CYS A 148 4.79 -29.19 -11.06
C CYS A 148 3.51 -28.45 -11.45
N LEU A 149 2.61 -29.12 -12.17
CA LEU A 149 1.38 -28.52 -12.68
C LEU A 149 0.44 -28.14 -11.54
N GLN A 150 0.32 -28.98 -10.51
CA GLN A 150 -0.50 -28.69 -9.34
C GLN A 150 0.02 -27.46 -8.59
N LYS A 151 1.32 -27.40 -8.27
CA LYS A 151 1.95 -26.22 -7.63
C LYS A 151 1.75 -24.95 -8.46
N TYR A 152 1.87 -25.04 -9.78
CA TYR A 152 1.63 -23.92 -10.68
C TYR A 152 0.17 -23.44 -10.59
N GLN A 153 -0.80 -24.35 -10.62
CA GLN A 153 -2.22 -24.00 -10.50
C GLN A 153 -2.54 -23.36 -9.16
N ASP A 154 -1.96 -23.87 -8.06
CA ASP A 154 -2.16 -23.31 -6.72
C ASP A 154 -1.65 -21.86 -6.64
N VAL A 155 -0.44 -21.60 -7.16
CA VAL A 155 0.14 -20.25 -7.21
C VAL A 155 -0.67 -19.33 -8.13
N LEU A 156 -1.16 -19.84 -9.26
CA LEU A 156 -1.98 -19.06 -10.19
C LEU A 156 -3.31 -18.62 -9.53
N MET A 157 -3.97 -19.52 -8.79
CA MET A 157 -5.17 -19.20 -8.04
C MET A 157 -4.89 -18.18 -6.94
N ALA A 158 -3.79 -18.35 -6.20
CA ALA A 158 -3.37 -17.40 -5.17
C ALA A 158 -3.10 -16.00 -5.76
N ALA A 159 -2.36 -15.93 -6.86
CA ALA A 159 -2.08 -14.68 -7.57
C ALA A 159 -3.35 -13.98 -8.07
N GLY A 160 -4.33 -14.74 -8.58
CA GLY A 160 -5.64 -14.20 -8.94
C GLY A 160 -6.36 -13.57 -7.75
N ASN A 161 -6.33 -14.21 -6.59
CA ASN A 161 -6.90 -13.65 -5.37
C ASN A 161 -6.14 -12.40 -4.89
N TRP A 162 -4.81 -12.40 -4.95
CA TRP A 162 -3.99 -11.24 -4.60
C TRP A 162 -4.29 -10.03 -5.48
N ASN A 163 -4.39 -10.24 -6.80
CA ASN A 163 -4.75 -9.17 -7.73
C ASN A 163 -6.13 -8.59 -7.43
N ARG A 164 -7.12 -9.44 -7.09
CA ARG A 164 -8.43 -8.97 -6.67
C ARG A 164 -8.35 -8.08 -5.43
N VAL A 165 -7.67 -8.53 -4.39
CA VAL A 165 -7.50 -7.77 -3.14
C VAL A 165 -6.78 -6.44 -3.40
N LEU A 166 -5.68 -6.46 -4.15
CA LEU A 166 -4.94 -5.25 -4.51
C LEU A 166 -5.80 -4.27 -5.33
N TYR A 167 -6.62 -4.78 -6.24
CA TYR A 167 -7.53 -3.96 -7.03
C TYR A 167 -8.63 -3.33 -6.16
N GLU A 168 -9.23 -4.08 -5.24
CA GLU A 168 -10.23 -3.58 -4.29
C GLU A 168 -9.64 -2.48 -3.39
N MET A 169 -8.44 -2.70 -2.85
CA MET A 169 -7.70 -1.69 -2.11
C MET A 169 -7.45 -0.44 -2.95
N GLN A 170 -6.96 -0.61 -4.16
CA GLN A 170 -6.63 0.50 -5.05
C GLN A 170 -7.86 1.34 -5.37
N THR A 171 -8.97 0.69 -5.74
CA THR A 171 -10.24 1.37 -6.03
C THR A 171 -10.74 2.13 -4.81
N SER A 172 -10.66 1.50 -3.64
CA SER A 172 -11.06 2.12 -2.37
C SER A 172 -10.18 3.32 -2.01
N LEU A 173 -8.87 3.22 -2.23
CA LEU A 173 -7.92 4.31 -2.02
C LEU A 173 -8.12 5.46 -3.02
N GLU A 174 -8.47 5.16 -4.26
CA GLU A 174 -8.81 6.19 -5.27
C GLU A 174 -10.10 6.93 -4.88
N HIS A 175 -11.13 6.20 -4.47
CA HIS A 175 -12.36 6.77 -3.94
C HIS A 175 -12.09 7.64 -2.70
N PHE A 176 -11.35 7.10 -1.74
CA PHE A 176 -10.88 7.82 -0.55
C PHE A 176 -10.14 9.11 -0.92
N GLY A 177 -9.25 9.06 -1.91
CA GLY A 177 -8.53 10.23 -2.40
C GLY A 177 -9.43 11.30 -3.00
N VAL A 178 -10.52 10.92 -3.69
CA VAL A 178 -11.53 11.88 -4.19
C VAL A 178 -12.27 12.53 -3.03
N VAL A 179 -12.75 11.74 -2.07
CA VAL A 179 -13.47 12.24 -0.89
C VAL A 179 -12.60 13.18 -0.06
N LEU A 180 -11.33 12.83 0.18
CA LEU A 180 -10.38 13.70 0.87
C LEU A 180 -10.19 15.04 0.16
N ARG A 181 -10.00 15.03 -1.17
CA ARG A 181 -9.84 16.27 -1.94
C ARG A 181 -11.07 17.16 -1.84
N GLN A 182 -12.26 16.57 -1.93
CA GLN A 182 -13.51 17.32 -1.76
C GLN A 182 -13.60 17.94 -0.36
N ARG A 183 -13.34 17.15 0.68
CA ARG A 183 -13.38 17.59 2.08
C ARG A 183 -12.35 18.67 2.40
N MET A 184 -11.13 18.56 1.87
CA MET A 184 -10.12 19.62 1.97
C MET A 184 -10.58 20.92 1.30
N GLY A 185 -11.27 20.81 0.16
CA GLY A 185 -11.87 21.96 -0.51
C GLY A 185 -12.95 22.62 0.36
N ASP A 186 -13.85 21.83 0.93
CA ASP A 186 -14.89 22.30 1.86
C ASP A 186 -14.25 23.02 3.06
N LEU A 187 -13.23 22.41 3.67
CA LEU A 187 -12.49 22.98 4.81
C LEU A 187 -11.83 24.32 4.47
N HIS A 188 -11.18 24.42 3.31
CA HIS A 188 -10.55 25.67 2.86
C HIS A 188 -11.58 26.79 2.63
N VAL A 189 -12.79 26.47 2.16
CA VAL A 189 -13.89 27.44 2.03
C VAL A 189 -14.35 27.91 3.42
N CYS A 190 -14.52 26.99 4.37
CA CYS A 190 -14.86 27.32 5.75
C CYS A 190 -13.79 28.21 6.41
N GLU A 191 -12.51 27.86 6.26
CA GLU A 191 -11.37 28.64 6.76
C GLU A 191 -11.37 30.06 6.18
N ALA A 192 -11.55 30.20 4.86
CA ALA A 192 -11.61 31.49 4.20
C ALA A 192 -12.81 32.34 4.69
N GLN A 193 -13.94 31.71 4.99
CA GLN A 193 -15.11 32.38 5.55
C GLN A 193 -14.87 32.83 6.99
N GLN A 194 -14.26 31.98 7.82
CA GLN A 194 -13.90 32.31 9.20
C GLN A 194 -12.90 33.47 9.25
N ASN A 195 -11.87 33.45 8.40
CA ASN A 195 -10.89 34.53 8.28
C ASN A 195 -11.54 35.86 7.86
N LYS A 196 -12.56 35.84 7.00
CA LYS A 196 -13.34 37.04 6.65
C LYS A 196 -14.14 37.57 7.84
N VAL A 197 -14.77 36.69 8.63
CA VAL A 197 -15.52 37.09 9.82
C VAL A 197 -14.58 37.68 10.87
N LEU A 198 -13.43 37.03 11.11
CA LEU A 198 -12.40 37.51 12.01
C LEU A 198 -11.87 38.88 11.56
N GLY A 199 -11.56 39.05 10.28
CA GLY A 199 -11.14 40.34 9.72
C GLY A 199 -12.16 41.45 9.92
N ARG A 200 -13.46 41.17 9.75
CA ARG A 200 -14.54 42.13 10.04
C ARG A 200 -14.68 42.44 11.53
N ALA A 201 -14.48 41.46 12.41
CA ALA A 201 -14.53 41.65 13.85
C ALA A 201 -13.36 42.52 14.33
N VAL A 202 -12.15 42.27 13.83
CA VAL A 202 -10.95 43.09 14.09
C VAL A 202 -11.17 44.52 13.59
N LEU A 203 -11.70 44.70 12.37
CA LEU A 203 -11.98 46.03 11.84
C LEU A 203 -13.00 46.80 12.69
N ARG A 204 -14.05 46.14 13.20
CA ARG A 204 -15.02 46.74 14.12
C ARG A 204 -14.41 47.07 15.47
N ALA A 205 -13.51 46.24 15.99
CA ALA A 205 -12.80 46.51 17.24
C ALA A 205 -11.86 47.73 17.11
N LEU A 206 -11.23 47.90 15.95
CA LEU A 206 -10.35 49.04 15.65
C LEU A 206 -11.12 50.34 15.35
N GLN A 207 -12.35 50.25 14.82
CA GLN A 207 -13.18 51.41 14.47
C GLN A 207 -14.10 51.89 15.61
N GLN A 208 -14.01 51.31 16.82
CA GLN A 208 -14.73 51.89 17.95
C GLN A 208 -14.26 53.34 18.18
N PRO A 209 -15.15 54.35 18.08
CA PRO A 209 -14.77 55.72 18.35
C PRO A 209 -14.48 55.87 19.84
N VAL A 210 -13.24 56.20 20.19
CA VAL A 210 -12.93 56.86 21.45
C VAL A 210 -13.43 58.30 21.29
N GLY A 211 -14.72 58.54 21.51
CA GLY A 211 -15.23 59.91 21.34
C GLY A 211 -16.74 60.05 21.33
N ALA A 212 -17.38 59.79 22.46
CA ALA A 212 -18.59 60.52 22.84
C ALA A 212 -18.75 60.40 24.35
N GLU A 213 -18.10 61.29 25.10
CA GLU A 213 -18.56 61.69 26.44
C GLU A 213 -17.77 62.94 26.86
N GLY A 214 -18.36 64.09 26.54
CA GLY A 214 -18.29 65.20 27.49
C GLY A 214 -19.09 64.80 28.73
N VAL A 215 -18.63 65.29 29.88
CA VAL A 215 -19.15 65.10 31.24
C VAL A 215 -18.58 63.88 31.98
N ASP A 216 -17.79 64.23 32.99
CA ASP A 216 -17.62 63.53 34.27
C ASP A 216 -16.28 62.82 34.53
N GLY A 217 -15.52 63.34 35.49
CA GLY A 217 -14.24 62.79 35.94
C GLY A 217 -14.37 61.42 36.61
N GLN A 218 -15.54 61.08 37.13
CA GLN A 218 -15.80 59.75 37.72
C GLN A 218 -15.87 58.62 36.69
N LYS A 219 -16.37 58.89 35.47
CA LYS A 219 -16.46 57.87 34.41
C LYS A 219 -15.10 57.41 33.88
N LYS A 220 -14.07 58.26 33.96
CA LYS A 220 -12.71 57.90 33.52
C LYS A 220 -12.07 56.83 34.41
N ASP A 221 -12.31 56.90 35.72
CA ASP A 221 -11.78 55.91 36.66
C ASP A 221 -12.52 54.58 36.51
N GLU A 222 -13.85 54.59 36.37
CA GLU A 222 -14.62 53.36 36.08
C GLU A 222 -14.22 52.73 34.74
N GLN A 223 -13.99 53.56 33.72
CA GLN A 223 -13.53 53.10 32.41
C GLN A 223 -12.08 52.57 32.47
N MET A 224 -11.23 53.12 33.33
CA MET A 224 -9.87 52.61 33.58
C MET A 224 -9.90 51.28 34.34
N ILE A 225 -10.77 51.14 35.35
CA ILE A 225 -11.00 49.89 36.08
C ILE A 225 -11.49 48.80 35.12
N PHE A 226 -12.43 49.12 34.24
CA PHE A 226 -12.91 48.16 33.24
C PHE A 226 -11.81 47.73 32.26
N LYS A 227 -10.96 48.67 31.81
CA LYS A 227 -9.80 48.38 30.95
C LYS A 227 -8.75 47.54 31.68
N MET A 228 -8.48 47.79 32.96
CA MET A 228 -7.53 47.00 33.75
C MET A 228 -8.05 45.59 34.00
N ASN A 229 -9.35 45.43 34.32
CA ASN A 229 -9.95 44.11 34.49
C ASN A 229 -9.91 43.31 33.19
N ARG A 230 -10.25 43.94 32.05
CA ARG A 230 -10.13 43.31 30.75
C ARG A 230 -8.68 42.91 30.42
N LEU A 231 -7.72 43.78 30.68
CA LEU A 231 -6.30 43.46 30.47
C LEU A 231 -5.85 42.30 31.36
N LYS A 232 -6.31 42.24 32.60
CA LYS A 232 -6.05 41.13 33.52
C LYS A 232 -6.64 39.82 32.98
N ASP A 233 -7.88 39.85 32.50
CA ASP A 233 -8.53 38.66 31.92
C ASP A 233 -7.81 38.17 30.66
N GLU A 234 -7.38 39.10 29.80
CA GLU A 234 -6.57 38.80 28.60
C GLU A 234 -5.20 38.21 29.00
N MET A 235 -4.53 38.74 30.03
CA MET A 235 -3.27 38.20 30.55
C MET A 235 -3.45 36.81 31.19
N GLU A 236 -4.54 36.56 31.90
CA GLU A 236 -4.88 35.25 32.46
C GLU A 236 -5.21 34.23 31.35
N ALA A 237 -5.83 34.65 30.25
CA ALA A 237 -6.03 33.80 29.08
C ALA A 237 -4.70 33.42 28.41
N VAL A 238 -3.82 34.39 28.17
CA VAL A 238 -2.48 34.15 27.60
C VAL A 238 -1.64 33.25 28.51
N ALA A 239 -1.70 33.44 29.84
CA ALA A 239 -0.99 32.57 30.78
C ALA A 239 -1.48 31.11 30.71
N ARG A 240 -2.80 30.89 30.58
CA ARG A 240 -3.38 29.56 30.40
C ARG A 240 -2.94 28.92 29.08
N GLU A 241 -2.94 29.67 27.98
CA GLU A 241 -2.48 29.18 26.68
C GLU A 241 -0.98 28.83 26.69
N LEU A 242 -0.14 29.68 27.30
CA LEU A 242 1.29 29.40 27.47
C LEU A 242 1.52 28.16 28.31
N GLN A 243 0.78 27.97 29.40
CA GLN A 243 0.87 26.77 30.20
C GLN A 243 0.45 25.52 29.40
N ASN A 244 -0.61 25.63 28.60
CA ASN A 244 -1.06 24.53 27.75
C ASN A 244 -0.01 24.19 26.68
N ASN A 245 0.62 25.20 26.08
CA ASN A 245 1.73 25.02 25.14
C ASN A 245 2.93 24.35 25.79
N ASN A 246 3.30 24.74 27.02
CA ASN A 246 4.37 24.07 27.76
C ASN A 246 4.05 22.59 28.02
N ASN A 247 2.82 22.28 28.45
CA ASN A 247 2.38 20.90 28.65
C ASN A 247 2.42 20.08 27.34
N MET A 248 2.05 20.68 26.21
CA MET A 248 2.14 20.04 24.90
C MET A 248 3.60 19.76 24.51
N ILE A 249 4.50 20.72 24.70
CA ILE A 249 5.94 20.55 24.43
C ILE A 249 6.52 19.42 25.28
N GLU A 250 6.19 19.36 26.57
CA GLU A 250 6.62 18.27 27.45
C GLU A 250 6.07 16.91 26.99
N SER A 251 4.80 16.83 26.58
CA SER A 251 4.22 15.59 26.05
C SER A 251 4.91 15.12 24.77
N LEU A 252 5.26 16.04 23.87
CA LEU A 252 5.99 15.76 22.64
C LEU A 252 7.45 15.34 22.93
N ALA A 253 8.10 15.94 23.92
CA ALA A 253 9.44 15.55 24.36
C ALA A 253 9.46 14.11 24.92
N VAL A 254 8.44 13.70 25.68
CA VAL A 254 8.28 12.32 26.18
C VAL A 254 8.05 11.33 25.03
N VAL A 255 7.25 11.69 24.03
CA VAL A 255 7.04 10.87 22.82
C VAL A 255 8.32 10.74 22.00
N THR A 256 9.15 11.78 21.95
CA THR A 256 10.44 11.74 21.24
C THR A 256 11.48 10.89 21.99
N ALA A 257 11.46 10.88 23.32
CA ALA A 257 12.35 10.05 24.15
C ALA A 257 11.99 8.55 24.17
N THR A 258 10.77 8.19 23.75
CA THR A 258 10.29 6.80 23.67
C THR A 258 10.48 6.16 22.29
N LEU A 259 11.00 6.90 21.31
CA LEU A 259 11.44 6.33 20.04
C LEU A 259 12.78 5.59 20.22
N PRO A 260 12.92 4.34 19.74
CA PRO A 260 14.19 3.63 19.81
C PRO A 260 15.23 4.36 18.96
N VAL A 261 16.32 4.82 19.60
CA VAL A 261 17.52 5.29 18.92
C VAL A 261 18.05 4.17 18.03
N GLU A 262 18.13 4.41 16.71
CA GLU A 262 18.80 3.51 15.77
C GLU A 262 20.21 3.19 16.27
N LYS A 263 20.47 1.91 16.53
CA LYS A 263 21.81 1.42 16.83
C LYS A 263 22.70 1.62 15.61
N LYS A 264 23.68 2.53 15.74
CA LYS A 264 24.84 2.64 14.84
C LYS A 264 25.48 1.26 14.67
N VAL A 265 25.50 0.78 13.43
CA VAL A 265 26.19 -0.45 13.01
C VAL A 265 27.71 -0.28 13.21
N PRO A 266 28.44 -1.26 13.77
CA PRO A 266 29.89 -1.19 13.88
C PRO A 266 30.53 -1.30 12.49
N GLN A 267 31.41 -0.34 12.19
CA GLN A 267 32.21 -0.29 10.99
C GLN A 267 33.14 -1.50 10.94
N ALA A 268 32.99 -2.32 9.89
CA ALA A 268 33.85 -3.47 9.64
C ALA A 268 35.25 -2.99 9.26
N ASN A 269 36.25 -3.35 10.07
CA ASN A 269 37.65 -3.28 9.69
C ASN A 269 37.89 -4.14 8.44
N ARG A 270 38.62 -3.57 7.48
CA ARG A 270 39.19 -4.31 6.35
C ARG A 270 40.46 -3.60 5.88
N PRO A 271 41.33 -4.38 5.26
CA PRO A 271 42.44 -5.12 5.87
C PRO A 271 43.62 -4.22 6.28
#